data_AF-A0A9P8DWW3-F1
#
_entry.id   AF-A0A9P8DWW3-F1
#
_cell.length_a   1.000
_cell.length_b   1.000
_cell.length_c   1.000
_cell.angle_alpha   90.00
_cell.angle_beta   90.00
_cell.angle_gamma   90.00
#
_symmetry.space_group_name_H-M   'P 1'
#
loop_
_entity.id
_entity.type
_entity.pdbx_description
1 polymer ?
#
loop_
_entity_poly.entity_id
_entity_poly.type
_entity_poly.pdbx_seq_one_letter_code
_entity_poly.pdbx_strand_id
1 'polypeptide(L)'
;MAQQDNAARIAEAKKQAKDHPQQAEQTFKSILEQGPGKSDAAARDYENALMGLGELYRDHRRTNDLAELVQQTKAVLSSLAKAKTAKLVRQLLDLFTPIPDSLETQISVTKSCIDWAVQERRGFLRQNLETRLVSLYMQKQSYYESLTLINRLLKELKRLDDKLVLVEVQLLESRVYHALGNVPKGRAALTSARTSAASVYCPPLLQANLDMQSGMLHAEDG
;
A
#
# COMPACT_ATOMS: atom_id res chain seq x y z
N MET A 1 -15.70 18.63 -25.46
CA MET A 1 -14.78 18.07 -26.48
C MET A 1 -13.43 17.67 -25.90
N ALA A 2 -12.65 18.57 -25.26
CA ALA A 2 -11.35 18.21 -24.66
C ALA A 2 -11.37 17.05 -23.63
N GLN A 3 -12.49 16.85 -22.91
CA GLN A 3 -12.65 15.79 -21.91
C GLN A 3 -12.92 14.40 -22.52
N GLN A 4 -13.62 14.33 -23.66
CA GLN A 4 -13.77 13.05 -24.41
C GLN A 4 -12.45 12.67 -25.10
N ASP A 5 -11.64 13.66 -25.44
CA ASP A 5 -10.32 13.48 -26.04
C ASP A 5 -9.32 12.86 -25.05
N ASN A 6 -9.28 13.30 -23.78
CA ASN A 6 -8.38 12.74 -22.78
C ASN A 6 -8.62 11.25 -22.50
N ALA A 7 -9.88 10.81 -22.39
CA ALA A 7 -10.20 9.40 -22.20
C ALA A 7 -9.75 8.52 -23.40
N ALA A 8 -9.92 9.02 -24.63
CA ALA A 8 -9.46 8.35 -25.83
C ALA A 8 -7.92 8.29 -25.89
N ARG A 9 -7.24 9.39 -25.56
CA ARG A 9 -5.77 9.48 -25.49
C ARG A 9 -5.18 8.53 -24.45
N ILE A 10 -5.82 8.37 -23.30
CA ILE A 10 -5.41 7.40 -22.26
C ILE A 10 -5.55 5.96 -22.80
N ALA A 11 -6.67 5.65 -23.45
CA ALA A 11 -6.89 4.33 -24.02
C ALA A 11 -5.89 3.99 -25.13
N GLU A 12 -5.55 4.97 -25.98
CA GLU A 12 -4.53 4.83 -27.02
C GLU A 12 -3.13 4.68 -26.44
N ALA A 13 -2.76 5.51 -25.47
CA ALA A 13 -1.48 5.40 -24.76
C ALA A 13 -1.31 4.05 -24.06
N LYS A 14 -2.39 3.50 -23.47
CA LYS A 14 -2.36 2.15 -22.87
C LYS A 14 -2.15 1.04 -23.91
N LYS A 15 -2.69 1.19 -25.12
CA LYS A 15 -2.44 0.24 -26.22
C LYS A 15 -1.00 0.35 -26.73
N GLN A 16 -0.53 1.58 -26.91
CA GLN A 16 0.82 1.88 -27.39
C GLN A 16 1.90 1.67 -26.33
N ALA A 17 1.56 1.47 -25.05
CA ALA A 17 2.53 1.26 -23.98
C ALA A 17 3.52 0.11 -24.26
N LYS A 18 3.10 -0.90 -25.04
CA LYS A 18 3.96 -2.02 -25.44
C LYS A 18 4.87 -1.69 -26.62
N ASP A 19 4.36 -0.96 -27.60
CA ASP A 19 5.04 -0.72 -28.88
C ASP A 19 5.87 0.58 -28.89
N HIS A 20 5.38 1.62 -28.19
CA HIS A 20 5.98 2.95 -28.13
C HIS A 20 5.92 3.53 -26.71
N PRO A 21 6.71 2.99 -25.76
CA PRO A 21 6.63 3.36 -24.34
C PRO A 21 6.95 4.83 -24.07
N GLN A 22 7.84 5.44 -24.85
CA GLN A 22 8.20 6.87 -24.69
C GLN A 22 7.06 7.81 -25.09
N GLN A 23 6.30 7.47 -26.14
CA GLN A 23 5.16 8.28 -26.60
C GLN A 23 3.98 8.15 -25.63
N ALA A 24 3.74 6.94 -25.12
CA ALA A 24 2.75 6.70 -24.08
C ALA A 24 3.10 7.47 -22.79
N GLU A 25 4.37 7.45 -22.36
CA GLU A 25 4.87 8.21 -21.21
C GLU A 25 4.62 9.72 -21.37
N GLN A 26 4.98 10.30 -22.51
CA GLN A 26 4.75 11.73 -22.79
C GLN A 26 3.25 12.06 -22.77
N THR A 27 2.41 11.19 -23.32
CA THR A 27 0.96 11.37 -23.33
C THR A 27 0.41 11.40 -21.90
N PHE A 28 0.80 10.46 -21.04
CA PHE A 28 0.36 10.46 -19.65
C PHE A 28 0.88 11.69 -18.88
N LYS A 29 2.16 12.05 -19.04
CA LYS A 29 2.73 13.25 -18.40
C LYS A 29 1.97 14.52 -18.80
N SER A 30 1.63 14.67 -20.08
CA SER A 30 0.88 15.84 -20.57
C SER A 30 -0.53 15.96 -19.96
N ILE A 31 -1.15 14.83 -19.58
CA ILE A 31 -2.46 14.81 -18.92
C ILE A 31 -2.30 15.13 -17.43
N LEU A 32 -1.25 14.61 -16.79
CA LEU A 32 -0.97 14.88 -15.38
C LEU A 32 -0.62 16.35 -15.11
N GLU A 33 0.02 17.03 -16.06
CA GLU A 33 0.31 18.47 -15.97
C GLU A 33 -0.95 19.34 -15.91
N GLN A 34 -2.08 18.85 -16.43
CA GLN A 34 -3.37 19.56 -16.34
C GLN A 34 -3.96 19.51 -14.92
N GLY A 35 -3.43 18.65 -14.05
CA GLY A 35 -3.90 18.42 -12.70
C GLY A 35 -5.24 17.66 -12.65
N PRO A 36 -5.78 17.42 -11.44
CA PRO A 36 -6.98 16.61 -11.23
C PRO A 36 -8.28 17.29 -11.69
N GLY A 37 -8.21 18.55 -12.13
CA GLY A 37 -9.37 19.35 -12.51
C GLY A 37 -10.38 19.55 -11.38
N LYS A 38 -11.48 20.26 -11.67
CA LYS A 38 -12.58 20.49 -10.71
C LYS A 38 -13.79 19.59 -10.94
N SER A 39 -13.86 18.91 -12.09
CA SER A 39 -14.96 18.01 -12.42
C SER A 39 -14.62 16.57 -12.06
N ASP A 40 -15.64 15.76 -11.72
CA ASP A 40 -15.46 14.34 -11.43
C ASP A 40 -14.88 13.57 -12.64
N ALA A 41 -15.18 14.00 -13.87
CA ALA A 41 -14.61 13.42 -15.07
C ALA A 41 -13.09 13.69 -15.17
N ALA A 42 -12.67 14.95 -14.96
CA ALA A 42 -11.25 15.30 -14.99
C ALA A 42 -10.44 14.58 -13.89
N ALA A 43 -11.04 14.43 -12.70
CA ALA A 43 -10.42 13.67 -11.62
C ALA A 43 -10.23 12.20 -12.00
N ARG A 44 -11.23 11.58 -12.66
CA ARG A 44 -11.12 10.20 -13.17
C ARG A 44 -10.06 10.07 -14.26
N ASP A 45 -9.99 11.03 -15.18
CA ASP A 45 -8.98 11.01 -16.25
C ASP A 45 -7.57 11.14 -15.67
N TYR A 46 -7.39 12.03 -14.69
CA TYR A 46 -6.13 12.17 -13.96
C TYR A 46 -5.75 10.86 -13.22
N GLU A 47 -6.69 10.25 -12.50
CA GLU A 47 -6.48 8.97 -11.82
C GLU A 47 -6.08 7.86 -12.82
N ASN A 48 -6.76 7.78 -13.96
CA ASN A 48 -6.48 6.80 -15.00
C ASN A 48 -5.13 7.02 -15.69
N ALA A 49 -4.75 8.28 -15.94
CA ALA A 49 -3.45 8.63 -16.50
C ALA A 49 -2.32 8.34 -15.51
N LEU A 50 -2.52 8.66 -14.24
CA LEU A 50 -1.57 8.40 -13.16
C LEU A 50 -1.30 6.90 -13.01
N MET A 51 -2.37 6.10 -12.95
CA MET A 51 -2.26 4.65 -12.88
C MET A 51 -1.64 4.07 -14.16
N GLY A 52 -2.01 4.58 -15.34
CA GLY A 52 -1.42 4.14 -16.61
C GLY A 52 0.08 4.40 -16.69
N LEU A 53 0.54 5.57 -16.22
CA LEU A 53 1.96 5.90 -16.15
C LEU A 53 2.69 5.01 -15.13
N GLY A 54 2.08 4.76 -13.98
CA GLY A 54 2.64 3.86 -12.98
C GLY A 54 2.75 2.41 -13.49
N GLU A 55 1.73 1.92 -14.20
CA GLU A 55 1.74 0.60 -14.85
C GLU A 55 2.86 0.50 -15.89
N LEU A 56 3.06 1.56 -16.70
CA LEU A 56 4.14 1.64 -17.66
C LEU A 56 5.52 1.57 -16.96
N TYR A 57 5.74 2.33 -15.89
CA TYR A 57 6.99 2.25 -15.14
C TYR A 57 7.21 0.89 -14.49
N ARG A 58 6.15 0.25 -13.97
CA ARG A 58 6.21 -1.12 -13.45
C ARG A 58 6.64 -2.11 -14.53
N ASP A 59 5.99 -2.08 -15.68
CA ASP A 59 6.22 -3.06 -16.76
C ASP A 59 7.64 -2.95 -17.34
N HIS A 60 8.21 -1.73 -17.35
CA HIS A 60 9.59 -1.47 -17.74
C HIS A 60 10.60 -1.53 -16.58
N ARG A 61 10.18 -1.94 -15.37
CA ARG A 61 11.02 -2.03 -14.15
C ARG A 61 11.76 -0.72 -13.80
N ARG A 62 11.12 0.41 -14.09
CA ARG A 62 11.62 1.77 -13.81
C ARG A 62 11.29 2.17 -12.38
N THR A 63 11.93 1.52 -11.42
CA THR A 63 11.64 1.68 -9.97
C THR A 63 11.85 3.11 -9.48
N ASN A 64 12.88 3.79 -9.98
CA ASN A 64 13.19 5.18 -9.58
C ASN A 64 12.15 6.16 -10.12
N ASP A 65 11.73 6.02 -11.39
CA ASP A 65 10.70 6.88 -11.98
C ASP A 65 9.34 6.67 -11.29
N LEU A 66 9.03 5.42 -10.89
CA LEU A 66 7.82 5.14 -10.11
C LEU A 66 7.90 5.77 -8.71
N ALA A 67 9.06 5.74 -8.06
CA ALA A 67 9.27 6.40 -6.77
C ALA A 67 9.09 7.91 -6.89
N GLU A 68 9.66 8.52 -7.94
CA GLU A 68 9.51 9.95 -8.20
C GLU A 68 8.05 10.31 -8.50
N LEU A 69 7.34 9.50 -9.29
CA LEU A 69 5.92 9.69 -9.57
C LEU A 69 5.10 9.73 -8.28
N VAL A 70 5.34 8.80 -7.35
CA VAL A 70 4.66 8.80 -6.04
C VAL A 70 4.95 10.09 -5.27
N GLN A 71 6.19 10.59 -5.29
CA GLN A 71 6.54 11.85 -4.61
C GLN A 71 5.82 13.05 -5.22
N GLN A 72 5.86 13.21 -6.55
CA GLN A 72 5.20 14.31 -7.25
C GLN A 72 3.68 14.30 -7.02
N THR A 73 3.08 13.11 -6.99
CA THR A 73 1.63 12.98 -6.82
C THR A 73 1.17 13.41 -5.43
N LYS A 74 1.97 13.26 -4.36
CA LYS A 74 1.58 13.65 -2.99
C LYS A 74 1.09 15.10 -2.88
N ALA A 75 1.77 16.03 -3.54
CA ALA A 75 1.40 17.45 -3.54
C ALA A 75 0.00 17.68 -4.14
N VAL A 76 -0.33 16.93 -5.19
CA VAL A 76 -1.64 17.03 -5.87
C VAL A 76 -2.73 16.35 -5.05
N LEU A 77 -2.43 15.21 -4.42
CA LEU A 77 -3.38 14.43 -3.62
C LEU A 77 -3.85 15.16 -2.36
N SER A 78 -3.12 16.17 -1.87
CA SER A 78 -3.56 17.01 -0.76
C SER A 78 -4.89 17.73 -1.06
N SER A 79 -5.17 18.03 -2.33
CA SER A 79 -6.41 18.68 -2.78
C SER A 79 -7.61 17.74 -2.96
N LEU A 80 -7.38 16.42 -2.95
CA LEU A 80 -8.41 15.41 -3.20
C LEU A 80 -9.07 14.90 -1.92
N ALA A 81 -10.25 14.29 -2.07
CA ALA A 81 -10.94 13.62 -0.98
C ALA A 81 -10.05 12.55 -0.32
N LYS A 82 -10.11 12.46 1.02
CA LYS A 82 -9.24 11.59 1.84
C LYS A 82 -9.33 10.12 1.42
N ALA A 83 -10.54 9.61 1.16
CA ALA A 83 -10.75 8.21 0.76
C ALA A 83 -10.16 7.90 -0.62
N LYS A 84 -10.36 8.78 -1.60
CA LYS A 84 -9.76 8.66 -2.95
C LYS A 84 -8.24 8.67 -2.86
N THR A 85 -7.69 9.60 -2.07
CA THR A 85 -6.26 9.69 -1.83
C THR A 85 -5.68 8.40 -1.26
N ALA A 86 -6.30 7.86 -0.21
CA ALA A 86 -5.82 6.63 0.43
C ALA A 86 -5.83 5.44 -0.54
N LYS A 87 -6.87 5.35 -1.40
CA LYS A 87 -6.95 4.34 -2.45
C LYS A 87 -5.83 4.50 -3.47
N LEU A 88 -5.59 5.71 -4.00
CA LEU A 88 -4.56 5.97 -5.00
C LEU A 88 -3.15 5.71 -4.48
N VAL A 89 -2.83 6.18 -3.27
CA VAL A 89 -1.52 5.92 -2.65
C VAL A 89 -1.29 4.42 -2.50
N ARG A 90 -2.31 3.66 -2.05
CA ARG A 90 -2.21 2.20 -1.92
C ARG A 90 -1.95 1.55 -3.29
N GLN A 91 -2.76 1.89 -4.30
CA GLN A 91 -2.62 1.34 -5.65
C GLN A 91 -1.25 1.65 -6.26
N LEU A 92 -0.73 2.87 -6.09
CA LEU A 92 0.61 3.23 -6.56
C LEU A 92 1.73 2.44 -5.85
N LEU A 93 1.61 2.24 -4.53
CA LEU A 93 2.59 1.44 -3.80
C LEU A 93 2.52 -0.04 -4.20
N ASP A 94 1.34 -0.56 -4.51
CA ASP A 94 1.16 -1.94 -4.97
C ASP A 94 1.86 -2.22 -6.31
N LEU A 95 2.08 -1.20 -7.15
CA LEU A 95 2.80 -1.33 -8.42
C LEU A 95 4.28 -1.70 -8.26
N PHE A 96 4.88 -1.48 -7.08
CA PHE A 96 6.24 -1.94 -6.83
C PHE A 96 6.34 -3.44 -6.56
N THR A 97 5.26 -4.07 -6.07
CA THR A 97 5.25 -5.49 -5.64
C THR A 97 5.79 -6.45 -6.70
N PRO A 98 5.44 -6.36 -8.00
CA PRO A 98 5.96 -7.27 -9.03
C PRO A 98 7.35 -6.89 -9.56
N ILE A 99 7.93 -5.75 -9.15
CA ILE A 99 9.27 -5.34 -9.58
C ILE A 99 10.31 -6.04 -8.69
N PRO A 100 11.20 -6.90 -9.25
CA PRO A 100 12.26 -7.54 -8.47
C PRO A 100 13.24 -6.50 -7.90
N ASP A 101 13.91 -6.86 -6.80
CA ASP A 101 14.95 -6.05 -6.14
C ASP A 101 14.53 -4.62 -5.76
N SER A 102 13.23 -4.40 -5.54
CA SER A 102 12.66 -3.09 -5.23
C SER A 102 12.42 -2.84 -3.74
N LEU A 103 12.77 -3.79 -2.87
CA LEU A 103 12.40 -3.78 -1.44
C LEU A 103 12.88 -2.53 -0.70
N GLU A 104 14.14 -2.13 -0.87
CA GLU A 104 14.68 -0.92 -0.23
C GLU A 104 13.96 0.34 -0.72
N THR A 105 13.68 0.42 -2.03
CA THR A 105 12.93 1.54 -2.60
C THR A 105 11.50 1.56 -2.08
N GLN A 106 10.83 0.42 -1.96
CA GLN A 106 9.50 0.31 -1.36
C GLN A 106 9.49 0.80 0.08
N ILE A 107 10.49 0.43 0.89
CA ILE A 107 10.64 0.90 2.27
C ILE A 107 10.82 2.42 2.30
N SER A 108 11.73 2.96 1.48
CA SER A 108 12.02 4.39 1.40
C SER A 108 10.80 5.21 1.00
N VAL A 109 10.11 4.80 -0.09
CA VAL A 109 8.90 5.47 -0.58
C VAL A 109 7.77 5.38 0.45
N THR A 110 7.59 4.22 1.08
CA THR A 110 6.56 4.02 2.13
C THR A 110 6.80 4.93 3.33
N LYS A 111 8.05 5.02 3.82
CA LYS A 111 8.44 5.96 4.91
C LYS A 111 8.12 7.41 4.53
N SER A 112 8.50 7.82 3.33
CA SER A 112 8.20 9.16 2.85
C SER A 112 6.68 9.42 2.70
N CYS A 113 5.88 8.40 2.39
CA CYS A 113 4.42 8.51 2.40
C CYS A 113 3.85 8.63 3.83
N ILE A 114 4.45 7.95 4.81
CA ILE A 114 4.09 8.05 6.23
C ILE A 114 4.35 9.47 6.73
N ASP A 115 5.53 10.03 6.45
CA ASP A 115 5.89 11.39 6.87
C ASP A 115 4.91 12.43 6.30
N TRP A 116 4.57 12.29 5.02
CA TRP A 116 3.55 13.12 4.40
C TRP A 116 2.17 12.93 5.04
N ALA A 117 1.74 11.70 5.33
CA ALA A 117 0.47 11.43 6.01
C ALA A 117 0.43 12.02 7.43
N VAL A 118 1.57 12.11 8.13
CA VAL A 118 1.69 12.80 9.41
C VAL A 118 1.51 14.31 9.24
N GLN A 119 2.22 14.92 8.27
CA GLN A 119 2.13 16.36 7.98
C GLN A 119 0.70 16.78 7.62
N GLU A 120 0.02 15.98 6.81
CA GLU A 120 -1.37 16.19 6.38
C GLU A 120 -2.42 15.76 7.42
N ARG A 121 -2.00 15.29 8.60
CA ARG A 121 -2.87 14.79 9.68
C ARG A 121 -3.85 13.70 9.21
N ARG A 122 -3.40 12.80 8.33
CA ARG A 122 -4.17 11.68 7.76
C ARG A 122 -3.95 10.39 8.55
N GLY A 123 -4.51 10.32 9.77
CA GLY A 123 -4.30 9.22 10.72
C GLY A 123 -4.55 7.80 10.18
N PHE A 124 -5.71 7.56 9.55
CA PHE A 124 -6.04 6.25 8.96
C PHE A 124 -5.08 5.83 7.85
N LEU A 125 -4.69 6.79 6.98
CA LEU A 125 -3.74 6.53 5.90
C LEU A 125 -2.36 6.18 6.48
N ARG A 126 -1.89 6.96 7.47
CA ARG A 126 -0.66 6.68 8.18
C ARG A 126 -0.65 5.26 8.76
N GLN A 127 -1.71 4.85 9.47
CA GLN A 127 -1.80 3.51 10.05
C GLN A 127 -1.75 2.41 8.99
N ASN A 128 -2.45 2.58 7.87
CA ASN A 128 -2.39 1.64 6.73
C ASN A 128 -0.97 1.55 6.15
N LEU A 129 -0.30 2.69 5.97
CA LEU A 129 1.07 2.74 5.45
C LEU A 129 2.08 2.12 6.43
N GLU A 130 1.89 2.32 7.72
CA GLU A 130 2.71 1.70 8.76
C GLU A 130 2.49 0.18 8.81
N THR A 131 1.26 -0.33 8.68
CA THR A 131 0.98 -1.78 8.54
C THR A 131 1.68 -2.36 7.30
N ARG A 132 1.66 -1.63 6.18
CA ARG A 132 2.44 -2.02 4.99
C ARG A 132 3.94 -2.03 5.28
N LEU A 133 4.46 -1.01 5.97
CA LEU A 133 5.88 -0.91 6.30
C LEU A 133 6.34 -2.07 7.19
N VAL A 134 5.51 -2.53 8.14
CA VAL A 134 5.77 -3.75 8.93
C VAL A 134 5.96 -4.96 8.01
N SER A 135 5.09 -5.13 7.01
CA SER A 135 5.19 -6.24 6.06
C SER A 135 6.48 -6.16 5.23
N LEU A 136 6.92 -4.96 4.84
CA LEU A 136 8.19 -4.77 4.13
C LEU A 136 9.40 -5.06 5.04
N TYR A 137 9.37 -4.62 6.30
CA TYR A 137 10.42 -4.96 7.26
C TYR A 137 10.51 -6.45 7.54
N MET A 138 9.38 -7.15 7.57
CA MET A 138 9.35 -8.61 7.66
C MET A 138 10.03 -9.28 6.47
N GLN A 139 9.78 -8.80 5.24
CA GLN A 139 10.48 -9.29 4.04
C GLN A 139 11.99 -9.02 4.10
N LYS A 140 12.39 -7.87 4.65
CA LYS A 140 13.80 -7.51 4.90
C LYS A 140 14.42 -8.25 6.09
N GLN A 141 13.66 -9.03 6.85
CA GLN A 141 14.08 -9.65 8.11
C GLN A 141 14.45 -8.64 9.23
N SER A 142 13.99 -7.40 9.12
CA SER A 142 14.08 -6.35 10.15
C SER A 142 13.03 -6.57 11.26
N TYR A 143 13.15 -7.68 12.00
CA TYR A 143 12.13 -8.10 12.98
C TYR A 143 11.96 -7.13 14.16
N TYR A 144 13.05 -6.55 14.68
CA TYR A 144 12.98 -5.61 15.80
C TYR A 144 12.35 -4.27 15.43
N GLU A 145 12.64 -3.75 14.23
CA GLU A 145 11.98 -2.56 13.69
C GLU A 145 10.48 -2.82 13.48
N SER A 146 10.14 -4.02 12.99
CA SER A 146 8.76 -4.49 12.85
C SER A 146 8.03 -4.49 14.20
N LEU A 147 8.60 -5.12 15.25
CA LEU A 147 8.00 -5.15 16.60
C LEU A 147 7.80 -3.75 17.18
N THR A 148 8.77 -2.86 16.99
CA THR A 148 8.70 -1.48 17.50
C THR A 148 7.50 -0.75 16.88
N LEU A 149 7.31 -0.88 15.57
CA LEU A 149 6.20 -0.28 14.84
C LEU A 149 4.85 -0.90 15.22
N ILE A 150 4.79 -2.24 15.30
CA ILE A 150 3.60 -2.99 15.73
C ILE A 150 3.15 -2.56 17.13
N ASN A 151 4.07 -2.50 18.09
CA ASN A 151 3.74 -2.13 19.47
C ASN A 151 3.14 -0.73 19.58
N ARG A 152 3.58 0.22 18.73
CA ARG A 152 2.97 1.54 18.63
C ARG A 152 1.59 1.46 18.00
N LEU A 153 1.44 0.79 16.86
CA LEU A 153 0.17 0.63 16.16
C LEU A 153 -0.90 -0.03 17.05
N LEU A 154 -0.56 -1.09 17.77
CA LEU A 154 -1.51 -1.80 18.65
C LEU A 154 -2.07 -0.89 19.77
N LYS A 155 -1.27 0.03 20.32
CA LYS A 155 -1.75 0.98 21.33
C LYS A 155 -2.83 1.92 20.77
N GLU A 156 -2.70 2.27 19.50
CA GLU A 156 -3.64 3.14 18.80
C GLU A 156 -4.88 2.36 18.34
N LEU A 157 -4.68 1.27 17.60
CA LEU A 157 -5.75 0.49 16.96
C LEU A 157 -6.70 -0.18 17.96
N LYS A 158 -6.22 -0.53 19.17
CA LYS A 158 -7.08 -1.05 20.24
C LYS A 158 -8.17 -0.06 20.67
N ARG A 159 -7.97 1.24 20.44
CA ARG A 159 -8.91 2.32 20.78
C ARG A 159 -9.83 2.70 19.62
N LEU A 160 -9.69 2.05 18.46
CA LEU A 160 -10.45 2.34 17.25
C LEU A 160 -11.48 1.24 16.95
N ASP A 161 -12.53 1.62 16.22
CA ASP A 161 -13.60 0.70 15.82
C ASP A 161 -13.24 -0.14 14.59
N ASP A 162 -12.30 0.31 13.74
CA ASP A 162 -11.83 -0.47 12.60
C ASP A 162 -11.00 -1.68 13.06
N LYS A 163 -11.68 -2.81 13.25
CA LYS A 163 -11.08 -4.05 13.73
C LYS A 163 -10.28 -4.79 12.65
N LEU A 164 -10.47 -4.50 11.36
CA LEU A 164 -9.77 -5.24 10.30
C LEU A 164 -8.26 -4.96 10.35
N VAL A 165 -7.88 -3.69 10.47
CA VAL A 165 -6.46 -3.31 10.58
C VAL A 165 -5.86 -3.83 11.90
N LEU A 166 -6.65 -3.87 12.97
CA LEU A 166 -6.21 -4.45 14.25
C LEU A 166 -5.87 -5.95 14.10
N VAL A 167 -6.74 -6.73 13.46
CA VAL A 167 -6.49 -8.16 13.20
C VAL A 167 -5.24 -8.36 12.36
N GLU A 168 -5.05 -7.56 11.31
CA GLU A 168 -3.88 -7.63 10.44
C GLU A 168 -2.58 -7.35 11.21
N VAL A 169 -2.57 -6.31 12.06
CA VAL A 169 -1.38 -5.97 12.87
C VAL A 169 -1.09 -7.04 13.94
N GLN A 170 -2.11 -7.64 14.56
CA GLN A 170 -1.92 -8.74 15.52
C GLN A 170 -1.41 -10.02 14.83
N LEU A 171 -1.88 -10.29 13.62
CA LEU A 171 -1.35 -11.39 12.81
C LEU A 171 0.12 -11.14 12.45
N LEU A 172 0.48 -9.92 12.04
CA LEU A 172 1.88 -9.56 11.80
C LEU A 172 2.72 -9.71 13.07
N GLU A 173 2.22 -9.32 14.24
CA GLU A 173 2.87 -9.54 15.54
C GLU A 173 3.17 -11.02 15.78
N SER A 174 2.19 -11.90 15.54
CA SER A 174 2.36 -13.34 15.66
C SER A 174 3.46 -13.86 14.73
N ARG A 175 3.47 -13.41 13.46
CA ARG A 175 4.47 -13.81 12.46
C ARG A 175 5.88 -13.34 12.84
N VAL A 176 6.01 -12.12 13.38
CA VAL A 176 7.31 -11.58 13.80
C VAL A 176 7.87 -12.35 14.99
N TYR A 177 7.04 -12.62 16.01
CA TYR A 177 7.48 -13.43 17.16
C TYR A 177 7.84 -14.85 16.76
N HIS A 178 7.07 -15.44 15.84
CA HIS A 178 7.38 -16.75 15.29
C HIS A 178 8.75 -16.74 14.58
N ALA A 179 9.01 -15.75 13.71
CA ALA A 179 10.30 -15.62 13.01
C ALA A 179 11.48 -15.40 13.97
N LEU A 180 11.25 -14.85 15.16
CA LEU A 180 12.24 -14.68 16.23
C LEU A 180 12.39 -15.92 17.13
N GLY A 181 11.70 -17.03 16.86
CA GLY A 181 11.68 -18.22 17.70
C GLY A 181 10.91 -18.06 19.01
N ASN A 182 10.21 -16.94 19.21
CA ASN A 182 9.39 -16.70 20.40
C ASN A 182 7.97 -17.25 20.22
N VAL A 183 7.88 -18.57 20.15
CA VAL A 183 6.62 -19.30 19.93
C VAL A 183 5.54 -18.96 20.97
N PRO A 184 5.82 -18.84 22.29
CA PRO A 184 4.80 -18.48 23.27
C PRO A 184 4.16 -17.10 23.01
N LYS A 185 4.96 -16.08 22.67
CA LYS A 185 4.42 -14.76 22.30
C LYS A 185 3.73 -14.79 20.94
N GLY A 186 4.24 -15.57 19.99
CA GLY A 186 3.60 -15.80 18.69
C GLY A 186 2.18 -16.36 18.84
N ARG A 187 1.97 -17.33 19.73
CA ARG A 187 0.65 -17.89 20.06
C ARG A 187 -0.25 -16.86 20.74
N ALA A 188 0.25 -16.14 21.73
CA ALA A 188 -0.53 -15.13 22.44
C ALA A 188 -1.05 -14.02 21.49
N ALA A 189 -0.19 -13.58 20.55
CA ALA A 189 -0.57 -12.62 19.51
C ALA A 189 -1.60 -13.22 18.54
N LEU A 190 -1.45 -14.48 18.12
CA LEU A 190 -2.43 -15.15 17.26
C LEU A 190 -3.80 -15.31 17.94
N THR A 191 -3.82 -15.69 19.22
CA THR A 191 -5.07 -15.74 20.00
C THR A 191 -5.77 -14.38 20.00
N SER A 192 -5.02 -13.30 20.22
CA SER A 192 -5.55 -11.93 20.17
C SER A 192 -6.10 -11.57 18.79
N ALA A 193 -5.41 -11.98 17.72
CA ALA A 193 -5.85 -11.81 16.34
C ALA A 193 -7.17 -12.53 16.06
N ARG A 194 -7.30 -13.80 16.49
CA ARG A 194 -8.51 -14.61 16.32
C ARG A 194 -9.70 -14.08 17.13
N THR A 195 -9.47 -13.61 18.35
CA THR A 195 -10.52 -12.97 19.17
C THR A 195 -11.04 -11.70 18.49
N SER A 196 -10.14 -10.87 17.96
CA SER A 196 -10.53 -9.66 17.23
C SER A 196 -11.24 -9.99 15.91
N ALA A 197 -10.78 -11.03 15.21
CA ALA A 197 -11.39 -11.53 13.98
C ALA A 197 -12.82 -12.04 14.20
N ALA A 198 -13.11 -12.67 15.35
CA ALA A 198 -14.46 -13.13 15.66
C ALA A 198 -15.49 -11.99 15.79
N SER A 199 -15.04 -10.75 16.00
CA SER A 199 -15.90 -9.57 16.14
C SER A 199 -16.17 -8.81 14.83
N VAL A 200 -15.60 -9.27 13.70
CA VAL A 200 -15.69 -8.60 12.40
C VAL A 200 -15.78 -9.64 11.28
N TYR A 201 -16.46 -9.30 10.18
CA TYR A 201 -16.41 -10.17 9.00
C TYR A 201 -15.02 -10.10 8.36
N CYS A 202 -14.20 -11.13 8.60
CA CYS A 202 -12.87 -11.22 8.02
C CYS A 202 -12.93 -11.60 6.53
N PRO A 203 -12.23 -10.86 5.65
CA PRO A 203 -12.07 -11.25 4.26
C PRO A 203 -11.41 -12.65 4.14
N PRO A 204 -11.75 -13.46 3.12
CA PRO A 204 -11.24 -14.83 2.98
C PRO A 204 -9.71 -14.94 3.02
N LEU A 205 -9.00 -13.97 2.42
CA LEU A 205 -7.53 -13.95 2.44
C LEU A 205 -6.96 -13.73 3.84
N LEU A 206 -7.57 -12.84 4.64
CA LEU A 206 -7.13 -12.60 6.01
C LEU A 206 -7.40 -13.82 6.90
N GLN A 207 -8.55 -14.46 6.71
CA GLN A 207 -8.89 -15.71 7.41
C GLN A 207 -7.88 -16.82 7.07
N ALA A 208 -7.58 -17.02 5.78
CA ALA A 208 -6.59 -18.00 5.36
C ALA A 208 -5.20 -17.75 5.97
N ASN A 209 -4.78 -16.49 6.09
CA ASN A 209 -3.50 -16.17 6.73
C ASN A 209 -3.51 -16.45 8.25
N LEU A 210 -4.64 -16.25 8.94
CA LEU A 210 -4.78 -16.64 10.35
C LEU A 210 -4.67 -18.16 10.52
N ASP A 211 -5.34 -18.92 9.66
CA ASP A 211 -5.34 -20.37 9.70
C ASP A 211 -3.94 -20.93 9.37
N MET A 212 -3.26 -20.35 8.37
CA MET A 212 -1.88 -20.71 8.02
C MET A 212 -0.93 -20.48 9.20
N GLN A 213 -0.99 -19.30 9.84
CA GLN A 213 -0.15 -18.99 10.99
C GLN A 213 -0.45 -19.92 12.18
N SER A 214 -1.71 -20.32 12.36
CA SER A 214 -2.09 -21.34 13.35
C SER A 214 -1.39 -22.67 13.05
N GLY A 215 -1.46 -23.13 11.80
CA GLY A 215 -0.82 -24.38 11.38
C GLY A 215 0.70 -24.36 11.60
N MET A 216 1.36 -23.27 11.23
CA MET A 216 2.80 -23.09 11.44
C MET A 216 3.18 -23.18 12.93
N LEU A 217 2.48 -22.45 13.81
CA LEU A 217 2.76 -22.48 15.24
C LEU A 217 2.47 -23.85 15.88
N HIS A 218 1.45 -24.58 15.42
CA HIS A 218 1.17 -25.93 15.92
C HIS A 218 2.23 -26.95 15.49
N ALA A 219 2.85 -26.78 14.33
CA ALA A 219 3.92 -27.67 13.87
C ALA A 219 5.20 -27.58 14.74
N GLU A 220 5.44 -26.44 15.39
CA GLU A 220 6.58 -26.20 16.29
C GLU A 220 6.41 -26.83 17.70
N ASP A 221 5.24 -27.41 18.02
CA ASP A 221 5.00 -28.10 19.31
C ASP A 221 5.38 -29.60 19.29
N GLY A 222 5.70 -30.16 18.11
CA GLY A 222 6.04 -31.57 17.93
C GLY A 222 7.54 -31.82 18.01
#